data_AF-X1LK10-F1
#
_entry.id   AF-X1LK10-F1
#
_cell.length_a   1.000
_cell.length_b   1.000
_cell.length_c   1.000
_cell.angle_alpha   90.00
_cell.angle_beta   90.00
_cell.angle_gamma   90.00
#
_symmetry.space_group_name_H-M   'P 1'
#
loop_
_entity.id
_entity.type
_entity.pdbx_description
1 polymer ?
#
loop_
_entity_poly.entity_id
_entity_poly.type
_entity_poly.pdbx_seq_one_letter_code
_entity_poly.pdbx_strand_id
1 'polypeptide(L)'
;MSNLISATLSPAAMQLYKEMQRGEKSRIISKLIVEGHTINKRLEDLTKGINERNIQISRVIWELKDNPIHRSLCTDLNELLIGTIHHQYD
;
A
#
# COMPACT_ATOMS: atom_id res chain seq x y z
N MET A 1 6.35 26.31 -23.27
CA MET A 1 5.74 25.01 -22.94
C MET A 1 5.94 24.74 -21.46
N SER A 2 4.86 24.67 -20.67
CA SER A 2 4.91 24.24 -19.27
C SER A 2 5.01 22.72 -19.26
N ASN A 3 6.09 22.17 -18.72
CA ASN A 3 6.19 20.72 -18.53
C ASN A 3 5.23 20.30 -17.40
N LEU A 4 4.66 19.09 -17.46
CA LEU A 4 3.73 18.56 -16.43
C LEU A 4 4.29 18.67 -14.99
N ILE A 5 5.61 18.61 -14.86
CA ILE A 5 6.34 18.77 -13.59
C ILE A 5 6.20 20.20 -13.06
N SER A 6 6.29 21.23 -13.90
CA SER A 6 6.06 22.61 -13.42
C SER A 6 4.59 22.85 -13.04
N ALA A 7 3.63 22.13 -13.61
CA ALA A 7 2.22 22.31 -13.27
C ALA A 7 1.83 21.69 -11.90
N THR A 8 2.64 20.80 -11.35
CA THR A 8 2.33 20.01 -10.14
C THR A 8 3.15 20.40 -8.91
N LEU A 9 4.16 21.26 -9.07
CA LEU A 9 5.01 21.72 -7.98
C LEU A 9 4.39 22.92 -7.26
N SER A 10 4.55 22.97 -5.93
CA SER A 10 4.27 24.18 -5.17
C SER A 10 5.18 25.34 -5.62
N PRO A 11 4.79 26.62 -5.41
CA PRO A 11 5.60 27.75 -5.81
C PRO A 11 7.03 27.72 -5.25
N ALA A 12 7.20 27.29 -3.99
CA ALA A 12 8.49 27.12 -3.35
C ALA A 12 9.33 26.00 -4.02
N ALA A 13 8.71 24.86 -4.33
CA ALA A 13 9.38 23.75 -4.99
C ALA A 13 9.74 24.08 -6.45
N MET A 14 8.93 24.91 -7.12
CA MET A 14 9.23 25.40 -8.47
C MET A 14 10.48 26.30 -8.52
N GLN A 15 10.70 27.10 -7.48
CA GLN A 15 11.86 27.99 -7.42
C GLN A 15 13.16 27.19 -7.31
N LEU A 16 13.20 26.21 -6.40
CA LEU A 16 14.27 25.23 -6.30
C LEU A 16 14.47 24.45 -7.61
N TYR A 17 13.38 24.02 -8.25
CA TYR A 17 13.44 23.34 -9.54
C TYR A 17 14.04 24.21 -10.65
N LYS A 18 13.82 25.53 -10.66
CA LYS A 18 14.41 26.45 -11.64
C LYS A 18 15.90 26.66 -11.41
N GLU A 19 16.33 26.71 -10.16
CA GLU A 19 17.73 26.93 -9.74
C GLU A 19 18.64 25.71 -9.96
N MET A 20 18.07 24.50 -10.05
CA MET A 20 18.83 23.29 -10.33
C MET A 20 19.45 23.28 -11.74
N GLN A 21 20.68 22.76 -11.85
CA GLN A 21 21.33 22.53 -13.14
C GLN A 21 20.65 21.40 -13.93
N ARG A 22 20.67 21.49 -15.26
CA ARG A 22 19.90 20.63 -16.18
C ARG A 22 20.18 19.13 -15.99
N GLY A 23 21.44 18.74 -15.73
CA GLY A 23 21.82 17.34 -15.50
C GLY A 23 21.39 16.81 -14.13
N GLU A 24 21.38 17.67 -13.11
CA GLU A 24 21.05 17.30 -11.74
C GLU A 24 19.56 16.95 -11.60
N LYS A 25 18.68 17.65 -12.32
CA LYS A 25 17.23 17.34 -12.35
C LYS A 25 16.97 15.92 -12.84
N SER A 26 17.61 15.53 -13.94
CA SER A 26 17.43 14.20 -14.54
C SER A 26 17.97 13.11 -13.63
N ARG A 27 19.10 13.35 -12.94
CA ARG A 27 19.68 12.43 -11.97
C ARG A 27 18.76 12.20 -10.77
N ILE A 28 18.21 13.26 -10.18
CA ILE A 28 17.31 13.16 -9.03
C ILE A 28 16.00 12.46 -9.42
N ILE A 29 15.41 12.82 -10.56
CA ILE A 29 14.18 12.16 -11.05
C ILE A 29 14.44 10.67 -11.29
N SER A 30 15.55 10.31 -11.94
CA SER A 30 15.90 8.91 -12.19
C SER A 30 16.06 8.12 -10.88
N LYS A 31 16.70 8.73 -9.88
CA LYS A 31 16.84 8.14 -8.54
C LYS A 31 15.46 7.91 -7.88
N LEU A 32 14.58 8.91 -7.89
CA LEU A 32 13.24 8.80 -7.33
C LEU A 32 12.39 7.73 -8.04
N ILE A 33 12.53 7.58 -9.36
CA ILE A 33 11.83 6.53 -10.11
C ILE A 33 12.29 5.14 -9.65
N VAL A 34 13.59 4.92 -9.52
CA VAL A 34 14.15 3.62 -9.08
C VAL A 34 13.77 3.31 -7.63
N GLU A 35 13.85 4.31 -6.74
CA GLU A 35 13.44 4.17 -5.34
C GLU A 35 11.93 3.88 -5.24
N GLY A 36 11.10 4.63 -5.97
CA GLY A 36 9.66 4.42 -6.03
C GLY A 36 9.28 3.04 -6.57
N HIS A 37 9.97 2.57 -7.61
CA HIS A 37 9.77 1.21 -8.13
C HIS A 37 10.11 0.14 -7.08
N THR A 38 11.21 0.32 -6.35
CA THR A 38 11.62 -0.61 -5.29
C THR A 38 10.60 -0.64 -4.14
N ILE A 39 10.08 0.52 -3.75
CA ILE A 39 9.04 0.65 -2.71
C ILE A 39 7.77 -0.05 -3.16
N ASN A 40 7.29 0.21 -4.39
CA ASN A 40 6.09 -0.43 -4.92
C ASN A 40 6.21 -1.95 -4.94
N LYS A 41 7.37 -2.48 -5.37
CA LYS A 41 7.63 -3.92 -5.34
C LYS A 41 7.56 -4.50 -3.93
N ARG A 42 8.15 -3.81 -2.94
CA ARG A 42 8.07 -4.23 -1.52
C ARG A 42 6.63 -4.20 -1.00
N LEU A 43 5.86 -3.19 -1.38
CA LEU A 43 4.45 -3.11 -1.01
C LEU A 43 3.66 -4.28 -1.61
N GLU A 44 3.86 -4.60 -2.89
CA GLU A 44 3.23 -5.76 -3.52
C GLU A 44 3.57 -7.08 -2.81
N ASP A 45 4.85 -7.29 -2.49
CA ASP A 45 5.30 -8.50 -1.79
C ASP A 45 4.70 -8.60 -0.38
N LEU A 46 4.64 -7.48 0.35
CA LEU A 46 3.98 -7.42 1.67
C LEU A 46 2.48 -7.69 1.58
N THR A 47 1.79 -7.11 0.61
CA THR A 47 0.37 -7.34 0.37
C THR A 47 0.09 -8.81 0.04
N LYS A 48 0.92 -9.43 -0.82
CA LYS A 48 0.81 -10.87 -1.12
C LYS A 48 1.01 -11.72 0.13
N GLY A 49 2.04 -11.43 0.94
CA GLY A 49 2.30 -12.16 2.18
C GLY A 49 1.19 -11.99 3.23
N ILE A 50 0.56 -10.82 3.30
CA ILE A 50 -0.64 -10.60 4.15
C ILE A 50 -1.80 -11.47 3.67
N ASN A 51 -2.07 -11.48 2.36
CA ASN A 51 -3.15 -12.29 1.79
C ASN A 51 -2.94 -13.79 2.04
N GLU A 52 -1.73 -14.31 1.84
CA GLU A 52 -1.40 -15.71 2.13
C GLU A 52 -1.63 -16.08 3.59
N ARG A 53 -1.19 -15.23 4.53
CA ARG A 53 -1.44 -15.43 5.97
C ARG A 53 -2.93 -15.39 6.31
N ASN A 54 -3.67 -14.43 5.74
CA ASN A 54 -5.11 -14.33 5.96
C ASN A 54 -5.83 -15.60 5.49
N ILE A 55 -5.48 -16.13 4.31
CA ILE A 55 -6.02 -17.40 3.80
C ILE A 55 -5.73 -18.55 4.78
N GLN A 56 -4.52 -18.64 5.31
CA GLN A 56 -4.15 -19.70 6.27
C GLN A 56 -4.93 -19.56 7.58
N ILE A 57 -5.06 -18.34 8.13
CA ILE A 57 -5.82 -18.06 9.34
C ILE A 57 -7.30 -18.44 9.14
N SER A 58 -7.92 -18.02 8.03
CA SER A 58 -9.31 -18.39 7.72
C SER A 58 -9.52 -19.89 7.64
N ARG A 59 -8.55 -20.64 7.07
CA ARG A 59 -8.60 -22.12 7.05
C ARG A 59 -8.54 -22.70 8.45
N VAL A 60 -7.63 -22.23 9.29
CA VAL A 60 -7.51 -22.71 10.68
C VAL A 60 -8.81 -22.43 11.46
N ILE A 61 -9.38 -21.23 11.33
CA ILE A 61 -10.65 -20.89 11.97
C ILE A 61 -11.75 -21.85 11.50
N TRP A 62 -11.84 -22.12 10.20
CA TRP A 62 -12.81 -23.07 9.65
C TRP A 62 -12.65 -24.49 10.19
N GLU A 63 -11.42 -25.00 10.29
CA GLU A 63 -11.15 -26.32 10.88
C GLU A 63 -11.54 -26.38 12.37
N LEU A 64 -11.53 -25.24 13.06
CA LEU A 64 -11.97 -25.11 14.45
C LEU A 64 -13.49 -24.96 14.61
N LYS A 65 -14.31 -25.17 13.58
CA LYS A 65 -15.78 -24.94 13.63
C LYS A 65 -16.51 -25.56 14.83
N ASP A 66 -16.05 -26.71 15.32
CA ASP A 66 -16.67 -27.46 16.42
C ASP A 66 -16.07 -27.06 17.80
N ASN A 67 -15.08 -26.18 17.81
CA ASN A 67 -14.48 -25.63 19.01
C ASN A 67 -15.35 -24.48 19.57
N PRO A 68 -15.59 -24.41 20.90
CA PRO A 68 -16.34 -23.32 21.53
C PRO A 68 -15.86 -21.90 21.18
N ILE A 69 -14.57 -21.73 20.84
CA ILE A 69 -14.00 -20.41 20.51
C ILE A 69 -14.28 -19.95 19.07
N HIS A 70 -14.75 -20.83 18.18
CA HIS A 70 -14.92 -20.56 16.76
C HIS A 70 -15.72 -19.28 16.48
N ARG A 71 -16.83 -19.10 17.20
CA ARG A 71 -17.69 -17.94 17.04
C ARG A 71 -16.97 -16.63 17.38
N SER A 72 -16.19 -16.63 18.46
CA SER A 72 -15.39 -15.45 18.85
C SER A 72 -14.36 -15.12 17.77
N LEU A 73 -13.65 -16.12 17.25
CA LEU A 73 -12.64 -15.92 16.20
C LEU A 73 -13.24 -15.36 14.90
N CYS A 74 -14.44 -15.82 14.52
CA CYS A 74 -15.17 -15.28 13.37
C CYS A 74 -15.60 -13.83 13.59
N THR A 75 -16.06 -13.48 14.79
CA THR A 75 -16.41 -12.10 15.15
C THR A 75 -15.20 -11.19 15.10
N ASP A 76 -14.10 -11.55 15.76
CA ASP A 76 -12.85 -10.77 15.77
C ASP A 76 -12.33 -10.54 14.34
N LEU A 77 -12.39 -11.58 13.50
CA LEU A 77 -11.95 -11.47 12.11
C LEU A 77 -12.88 -10.57 11.29
N ASN A 78 -14.19 -10.60 11.52
CA ASN A 78 -15.14 -9.72 10.84
C ASN A 78 -14.97 -8.25 11.25
N GLU A 79 -14.66 -7.98 12.53
CA GLU A 79 -14.37 -6.62 13.02
C GLU A 79 -13.14 -6.01 12.36
N LEU A 80 -12.09 -6.80 12.14
CA LEU A 80 -10.89 -6.36 11.41
C LEU A 80 -11.18 -6.00 9.94
N LEU A 81 -12.31 -6.47 9.39
CA LEU A 81 -12.70 -6.22 8.00
C LEU A 81 -13.61 -4.99 7.84
N ILE A 82 -13.99 -4.28 8.92
CA ILE A 82 -14.86 -3.10 8.87
C ILE A 82 -14.35 -2.08 7.83
N GLY A 83 -15.25 -1.63 6.95
CA GLY A 83 -14.92 -0.67 5.89
C GLY A 83 -14.32 -1.29 4.63
N THR A 84 -14.17 -2.61 4.59
CA THR A 84 -13.81 -3.36 3.37
C THR A 84 -15.03 -4.01 2.74
N ILE A 85 -14.93 -4.40 1.46
CA ILE A 85 -15.97 -5.17 0.75
C ILE A 85 -16.17 -6.59 1.31
N HIS A 86 -15.29 -7.05 2.20
CA HIS A 86 -15.30 -8.39 2.77
C HIS A 86 -15.94 -8.46 4.17
N HIS A 87 -16.31 -7.31 4.74
CA HIS A 87 -17.07 -7.26 5.98
C HIS A 87 -18.46 -7.85 5.79
N GLN A 88 -18.86 -8.76 6.67
CA GLN A 88 -20.25 -9.23 6.74
C GLN A 88 -21.02 -8.29 7.65
N TYR A 89 -21.88 -7.47 7.05
CA TYR A 89 -22.87 -6.68 7.78
C TYR A 89 -24.03 -7.61 8.17
N ASP A 90 -24.33 -7.69 9.47
CA ASP A 90 -25.48 -8.43 10.02
C ASP A 90 -26.82 -7.80 9.62
#